data_AF-A0A950E8K1-F1
#
_entry.id   AF-A0A950E8K1-F1
#
_cell.length_a   1.000
_cell.length_b   1.000
_cell.length_c   1.000
_cell.angle_alpha   90.00
_cell.angle_beta   90.00
_cell.angle_gamma   90.00
#
_symmetry.space_group_name_H-M   'P 1'
#
loop_
_entity.id
_entity.type
_entity.pdbx_description
1 polymer ?
#
loop_
_entity_poly.entity_id
_entity_poly.type
_entity_poly.pdbx_seq_one_letter_code
_entity_poly.pdbx_strand_id
1 'polypeptide(L)'
;SDEIAREIDDEIRRIVEAAHVQAKDILGSHRESLEKLSEILIKRETIEKEQFEALLGGGTEEDVFGSEAPPPPEVPIPGTPAGERREGPRPLPRPGLAGGTAE
;
A
#
# COMPACT_ATOMS: atom_id res chain seq x y z
N SER A 1 7.95 1.57 39.28
CA SER A 1 7.57 2.63 38.32
C SER A 1 6.31 2.23 37.58
N ASP A 2 5.34 1.67 38.30
CA ASP A 2 4.20 0.96 37.70
C ASP A 2 3.03 1.92 37.45
N GLU A 3 2.95 2.98 38.26
CA GLU A 3 2.02 4.09 38.09
C GLU A 3 2.33 4.90 36.83
N ILE A 4 3.60 5.30 36.65
CA ILE A 4 4.06 5.98 35.43
C ILE A 4 3.81 5.12 34.18
N ALA A 5 4.08 3.81 34.26
CA ALA A 5 3.82 2.89 33.15
C ALA A 5 2.33 2.82 32.81
N ARG A 6 1.46 2.76 33.83
CA ARG A 6 0.00 2.75 33.65
C ARG A 6 -0.50 4.04 33.00
N GLU A 7 -0.01 5.20 33.44
CA GLU A 7 -0.36 6.49 32.84
C GLU A 7 0.01 6.56 31.35
N ILE A 8 1.18 6.02 30.99
CA ILE A 8 1.62 5.97 29.58
C ILE A 8 0.70 5.05 28.76
N ASP A 9 0.39 3.86 29.26
CA ASP A 9 -0.47 2.91 28.54
C ASP A 9 -1.88 3.45 28.32
N ASP A 10 -2.44 4.15 29.33
CA ASP A 10 -3.76 4.76 29.23
C ASP A 10 -3.76 5.92 28.22
N GLU A 11 -2.69 6.72 28.16
CA GLU A 11 -2.57 7.79 27.17
C GLU A 11 -2.39 7.24 25.74
N ILE A 12 -1.60 6.19 25.55
CA ILE A 12 -1.45 5.51 24.26
C ILE A 12 -2.82 4.98 23.80
N ARG A 13 -3.57 4.32 24.69
CA ARG A 13 -4.92 3.82 24.37
C ARG A 13 -5.82 4.97 23.91
N ARG A 14 -5.84 6.08 24.66
CA ARG A 14 -6.64 7.26 24.35
C ARG A 14 -6.32 7.83 22.96
N ILE A 15 -5.03 7.93 22.61
CA ILE A 15 -4.60 8.44 21.31
C ILE A 15 -5.04 7.51 20.18
N VAL A 16 -4.85 6.20 20.34
CA VAL A 16 -5.23 5.21 19.31
C VAL A 16 -6.74 5.20 19.10
N GLU A 17 -7.52 5.22 20.17
CA GLU A 17 -8.99 5.28 20.09
C GLU A 17 -9.48 6.55 19.41
N ALA A 18 -8.90 7.71 19.75
CA ALA A 18 -9.23 8.98 19.11
C ALA A 18 -8.90 8.98 17.61
N ALA A 19 -7.72 8.48 17.23
CA ALA A 19 -7.31 8.37 15.83
C ALA A 19 -8.22 7.41 15.04
N HIS A 20 -8.64 6.30 15.66
CA HIS A 20 -9.57 5.34 15.04
C HIS A 20 -10.95 5.94 14.80
N VAL A 21 -11.50 6.67 15.77
CA VAL A 21 -12.76 7.39 15.61
C VAL A 21 -12.64 8.42 14.50
N GLN A 22 -11.58 9.23 14.50
CA GLN A 22 -11.34 10.21 13.46
C GLN A 22 -11.23 9.57 12.06
N ALA A 23 -10.51 8.46 11.93
CA ALA A 23 -10.41 7.73 10.67
C ALA A 23 -11.78 7.22 10.19
N LYS A 24 -12.59 6.66 11.09
CA LYS A 24 -13.96 6.23 10.78
C LYS A 24 -14.84 7.39 10.34
N ASP A 25 -14.74 8.53 10.99
CA ASP A 25 -15.54 9.71 10.65
C ASP A 25 -15.14 10.25 9.26
N ILE A 26 -13.85 10.28 8.95
CA ILE A 26 -13.34 10.65 7.62
C ILE A 26 -13.87 9.66 6.57
N LEU A 27 -13.70 8.35 6.78
CA LEU A 27 -14.19 7.34 5.84
C LEU A 27 -15.71 7.37 5.69
N GLY A 28 -16.45 7.64 6.77
CA GLY A 28 -17.90 7.79 6.75
C GLY A 28 -18.35 9.04 5.98
N SER A 29 -17.64 10.16 6.15
CA SER A 29 -17.92 11.41 5.42
C SER A 29 -17.64 11.29 3.92
N HIS A 30 -16.70 10.42 3.53
CA HIS A 30 -16.34 10.14 2.14
C HIS A 30 -16.87 8.79 1.63
N ARG A 31 -18.01 8.31 2.17
CA ARG A 31 -18.55 6.99 1.88
C ARG A 31 -18.77 6.73 0.39
N GLU A 32 -19.33 7.71 -0.33
CA GLU A 32 -19.59 7.60 -1.78
C GLU A 32 -18.29 7.43 -2.58
N SER A 33 -17.25 8.23 -2.26
CA SER A 33 -15.93 8.10 -2.89
C SER A 33 -15.30 6.74 -2.60
N LEU A 34 -15.46 6.22 -1.38
CA LEU A 34 -14.98 4.89 -0.99
C LEU A 34 -15.67 3.77 -1.77
N GLU A 35 -16.99 3.85 -1.96
CA GLU A 35 -17.75 2.86 -2.75
C GLU A 35 -17.27 2.85 -4.20
N LYS A 36 -17.18 4.03 -4.83
CA LYS A 36 -16.70 4.17 -6.21
C LYS A 36 -15.28 3.63 -6.39
N LEU A 37 -14.36 3.96 -5.49
CA LEU A 37 -12.99 3.46 -5.54
C LEU A 37 -12.93 1.94 -5.35
N SER A 38 -13.76 1.39 -4.45
CA SER A 38 -13.86 -0.05 -4.23
C SER A 38 -14.35 -0.77 -5.49
N GLU A 39 -15.38 -0.25 -6.16
CA GLU A 39 -15.88 -0.84 -7.41
C GLU A 39 -14.82 -0.84 -8.51
N ILE A 40 -14.04 0.24 -8.63
CA ILE A 40 -12.95 0.34 -9.60
C ILE A 40 -11.83 -0.66 -9.27
N LEU A 41 -11.46 -0.80 -8.00
CA LEU A 41 -10.45 -1.77 -7.56
C LEU A 41 -10.88 -3.22 -7.79
N ILE A 42 -12.18 -3.53 -7.70
CA ILE A 42 -12.67 -4.86 -8.08
C ILE A 42 -12.48 -5.13 -9.58
N LYS A 43 -12.57 -4.09 -10.44
CA LYS A 43 -12.38 -4.24 -11.89
C LYS A 43 -10.91 -4.27 -12.30
N ARG A 44 -10.05 -3.45 -11.66
CA ARG A 44 -8.66 -3.22 -12.09
C ARG A 44 -7.57 -3.74 -11.15
N GLU A 45 -7.94 -4.25 -9.98
CA GLU A 45 -7.08 -4.78 -8.90
C GLU A 45 -6.09 -3.77 -8.27
N THR A 46 -5.46 -2.94 -9.09
CA THR A 46 -4.50 -1.92 -8.70
C THR A 46 -4.85 -0.59 -9.38
N ILE A 47 -4.63 0.51 -8.67
CA ILE A 47 -4.68 1.88 -9.21
C ILE A 47 -3.43 2.61 -8.75
N GLU A 48 -2.86 3.42 -9.63
CA GLU A 48 -1.70 4.25 -9.32
C GLU A 48 -2.12 5.50 -8.53
N LYS A 49 -1.15 6.14 -7.89
CA LYS A 49 -1.38 7.31 -7.03
C LYS A 49 -2.14 8.43 -7.76
N GLU A 50 -1.71 8.78 -8.96
CA GLU A 50 -2.29 9.87 -9.75
C GLU A 50 -3.75 9.56 -10.13
N GLN A 51 -4.03 8.28 -10.42
CA GLN A 51 -5.38 7.80 -10.73
C GLN A 51 -6.28 7.87 -9.50
N PHE A 52 -5.76 7.46 -8.33
CA PHE A 52 -6.48 7.58 -7.06
C PHE A 52 -6.81 9.03 -6.74
N GLU A 53 -5.85 9.96 -6.83
CA GLU A 53 -6.07 11.38 -6.57
C GLU A 53 -7.12 11.99 -7.52
N ALA A 54 -7.09 11.62 -8.80
CA ALA A 54 -8.09 12.07 -9.78
C ALA A 54 -9.49 11.55 -9.48
N LEU A 55 -9.63 10.26 -9.12
CA LEU A 55 -10.91 9.64 -8.76
C LEU A 55 -11.48 10.22 -7.46
N LEU A 56 -10.63 10.48 -6.47
CA LEU A 56 -11.01 11.10 -5.20
C LEU A 56 -11.43 12.57 -5.42
N GLY A 57 -10.81 13.26 -6.37
CA GLY A 57 -11.17 14.62 -6.81
C GLY A 57 -12.46 14.72 -7.63
N GLY A 58 -13.17 13.60 -7.85
CA GLY A 58 -14.44 13.57 -8.57
C GLY A 58 -14.34 13.18 -10.05
N GLY A 59 -13.15 12.90 -10.57
CA GLY A 59 -12.96 12.40 -11.93
C GLY A 59 -13.69 11.08 -12.19
N THR A 60 -14.15 10.85 -13.42
CA THR A 60 -14.82 9.60 -13.79
C THR A 60 -13.81 8.50 -14.12
N GLU A 61 -14.27 7.25 -14.15
CA GLU A 61 -13.43 6.11 -14.56
C GLU A 61 -12.92 6.30 -16.00
N GLU A 62 -13.73 6.88 -16.88
CA GLU A 62 -13.36 7.16 -18.28
C GLU A 62 -12.31 8.28 -18.38
N ASP A 63 -12.38 9.31 -17.54
CA ASP A 63 -11.38 10.38 -17.51
C ASP A 63 -9.99 9.87 -17.07
N VAL A 64 -9.97 8.86 -16.20
CA VAL A 64 -8.74 8.37 -15.54
C VAL A 64 -8.08 7.22 -16.31
N PHE A 65 -8.88 6.34 -16.92
CA PHE A 65 -8.39 5.15 -17.62
C PHE A 65 -8.69 5.15 -19.12
N GLY A 66 -9.42 6.15 -19.62
CA GLY A 66 -9.85 6.19 -21.02
C GLY A 66 -10.79 5.03 -21.38
N SER A 67 -10.77 4.66 -22.66
CA SER A 67 -11.54 3.52 -23.20
C SER A 67 -10.84 2.16 -22.96
N GLU A 68 -9.85 2.10 -22.07
CA GLU A 68 -9.12 0.87 -21.77
C GLU A 68 -10.00 -0.08 -20.96
N ALA A 69 -10.27 -1.26 -21.54
CA ALA A 69 -10.97 -2.32 -20.86
C ALA A 69 -10.14 -2.81 -19.65
N PRO A 70 -10.76 -3.09 -18.49
CA PRO A 70 -10.05 -3.66 -17.36
C PRO A 70 -9.34 -4.96 -17.78
N PRO A 71 -8.14 -5.24 -17.24
CA PRO A 71 -7.42 -6.45 -17.56
C PRO A 71 -8.29 -7.67 -17.20
N PRO A 72 -8.27 -8.73 -18.03
CA PRO A 72 -8.95 -9.96 -17.66
C PRO A 72 -8.34 -10.49 -16.35
N PRO A 73 -9.15 -11.06 -15.44
CA PRO A 73 -8.63 -11.60 -14.18
C PRO A 73 -7.53 -12.62 -14.50
N GLU A 74 -6.37 -12.47 -13.85
CA GLU A 74 -5.27 -13.42 -13.99
C GLU A 74 -5.69 -14.77 -13.41
N VAL A 75 -6.23 -15.64 -14.26
CA VAL A 75 -6.34 -17.07 -13.94
C VAL A 75 -4.91 -17.61 -13.83
N PRO A 76 -4.52 -18.22 -12.70
CA PRO A 76 -3.20 -18.80 -12.57
C PRO A 76 -2.99 -19.82 -13.68
N ILE A 77 -2.05 -19.53 -14.58
CA ILE A 77 -1.67 -20.46 -15.65
C ILE A 77 -0.96 -21.63 -14.96
N PRO A 78 -1.47 -22.88 -15.04
CA PRO A 78 -0.80 -24.00 -14.39
C PRO A 78 0.59 -24.19 -15.01
N GLY A 79 1.64 -23.95 -14.23
CA GLY A 79 3.04 -24.18 -14.63
C GLY A 79 3.92 -22.93 -14.75
N THR A 80 3.41 -21.72 -14.57
CA THR A 80 4.28 -20.54 -14.40
C THR A 80 4.76 -20.51 -12.95
N PRO A 81 6.08 -20.61 -12.65
CA PRO A 81 6.54 -20.41 -11.28
C PRO A 81 6.20 -18.98 -10.89
N ALA A 82 5.32 -18.82 -9.88
CA ALA A 82 5.08 -17.55 -9.23
C ALA A 82 6.44 -17.02 -8.78
N GLY A 83 6.89 -15.91 -9.37
CA GLY A 83 8.21 -15.35 -9.13
C GLY A 83 8.36 -14.95 -7.67
N GLU A 84 8.91 -15.85 -6.85
CA GLU A 84 9.41 -15.52 -5.53
C GLU A 84 10.66 -14.64 -5.70
N ARG A 85 10.48 -13.33 -5.90
CA ARG A 85 11.52 -12.37 -5.55
C ARG A 85 11.52 -12.16 -4.05
N ARG A 86 11.99 -13.18 -3.32
CA ARG A 86 12.53 -12.97 -1.98
C ARG A 86 13.93 -12.39 -2.19
N GLU A 87 14.06 -11.07 -2.08
CA GLU A 87 15.37 -10.45 -1.95
C GLU A 87 15.98 -10.93 -0.62
N GLY A 88 16.79 -11.99 -0.68
CA GLY A 88 17.64 -12.38 0.44
C GLY A 88 18.66 -11.26 0.73
N PRO A 89 19.12 -11.13 1.99
CA PRO A 89 20.02 -10.04 2.37
C PRO A 89 21.31 -10.11 1.53
N ARG A 90 21.70 -8.97 0.94
CA ARG A 90 22.93 -8.85 0.15
C ARG A 90 24.12 -9.39 0.96
N PRO A 91 25.00 -10.21 0.36
CA PRO A 91 26.17 -10.70 1.06
C PRO A 91 27.12 -9.54 1.38
N LEU A 92 27.62 -9.51 2.62
CA LEU A 92 28.64 -8.55 3.02
C LEU A 92 29.93 -8.76 2.19
N PRO A 93 30.64 -7.68 1.83
CA PRO A 93 31.90 -7.82 1.12
C PRO A 93 32.91 -8.58 2.00
N ARG A 94 33.57 -9.59 1.42
CA ARG A 94 34.63 -10.32 2.11
C ARG A 94 35.80 -9.37 2.37
N PRO A 95 36.23 -9.18 3.63
CA PRO A 95 37.41 -8.40 3.92
C PRO A 95 38.65 -9.10 3.33
N GLY A 96 39.43 -8.40 2.50
CA GLY A 96 40.79 -8.85 2.16
C GLY A 96 41.22 -8.89 0.70
N LEU A 97 40.62 -8.13 -0.23
CA LEU A 97 41.17 -7.99 -1.58
C LEU A 97 41.44 -6.53 -1.96
N ALA A 98 42.29 -5.88 -1.18
CA ALA A 98 43.06 -4.72 -1.62
C ALA A 98 44.49 -5.22 -1.88
N GLY A 99 44.83 -5.47 -3.14
CA GLY A 99 46.18 -5.89 -3.50
C GLY A 99 46.36 -6.16 -4.99
N GLY A 100 46.92 -5.16 -5.70
CA GLY A 100 47.45 -5.26 -7.06
C GLY A 100 46.38 -5.24 -8.16
N THR A 101 46.52 -4.55 -9.28
CA THR A 101 47.70 -4.00 -9.98
C THR A 101 47.21 -3.01 -11.02
N ALA A 102 47.88 -1.89 -11.22
CA ALA A 102 48.00 -1.21 -12.52
C ALA A 102 49.16 -0.21 -12.46
N GLU A 103 49.88 -0.16 -13.57
CA GLU A 103 51.19 0.47 -13.83
C GLU A 103 51.40 1.91 -13.34
#